data_AF-A0A1Q9PI75-F1
#
_entry.id   AF-A0A1Q9PI75-F1
#
_cell.length_a   1.000
_cell.length_b   1.000
_cell.length_c   1.000
_cell.angle_alpha   90.00
_cell.angle_beta   90.00
_cell.angle_gamma   90.00
#
_symmetry.space_group_name_H-M   'P 1'
#
loop_
_entity.id
_entity.type
_entity.pdbx_description
1 polymer ?
#
loop_
_entity_poly.entity_id
_entity_poly.type
_entity_poly.pdbx_seq_one_letter_code
_entity_poly.pdbx_strand_id
1 'polypeptide(L)'
;MSKAVVFEKGPFSKVHSVLTSQGFQLISNDHSLKYSVKLKDSSTQSIYQLEIPVNPIKEGSTQAKLGSPNLYGDKRIPEPVREAAESKLYEIADYIKSKLVIKNRSADQAEEKNTMVRNEADMKELGKVMESMQTQAELERDGMLTDPEQYESKV
;
A
#
# COMPACT_ATOMS: atom_id res chain seq x y z
N MET A 1 -11.77 -12.85 -27.90
CA MET A 1 -12.24 -11.52 -27.48
C MET A 1 -11.71 -11.29 -26.06
N SER A 2 -10.50 -10.73 -25.89
CA SER A 2 -9.94 -10.47 -24.56
C SER A 2 -10.80 -9.42 -23.86
N LYS A 3 -11.39 -9.79 -22.71
CA LYS A 3 -12.21 -8.90 -21.88
C LYS A 3 -11.29 -7.78 -21.40
N ALA A 4 -11.44 -6.58 -21.97
CA ALA A 4 -10.64 -5.42 -21.56
C ALA A 4 -10.78 -5.28 -20.04
N VAL A 5 -9.64 -5.21 -19.34
CA VAL A 5 -9.61 -4.96 -17.90
C VAL A 5 -10.19 -3.57 -17.69
N VAL A 6 -11.47 -3.50 -17.37
CA VAL A 6 -12.15 -2.23 -17.06
C VAL A 6 -11.76 -1.87 -15.64
N PHE A 7 -10.79 -0.97 -15.54
CA PHE A 7 -10.43 -0.39 -14.28
C PHE A 7 -11.59 0.46 -13.74
N GLU A 8 -12.01 0.16 -12.51
CA GLU A 8 -13.05 0.91 -11.82
C GLU A 8 -12.56 2.32 -11.41
N LYS A 9 -13.51 3.24 -11.21
CA LYS A 9 -13.21 4.61 -10.79
C LYS A 9 -12.53 4.58 -9.42
N GLY A 10 -11.41 5.29 -9.27
CA GLY A 10 -10.67 5.32 -8.00
C GLY A 10 -9.98 6.66 -7.76
N PRO A 11 -9.47 6.92 -6.54
CA PRO A 11 -8.72 8.13 -6.25
C PRO A 11 -7.44 8.20 -7.08
N PHE A 12 -7.21 9.30 -7.79
CA PHE A 12 -6.06 9.50 -8.68
C PHE A 12 -4.74 9.23 -7.96
N SER A 13 -4.56 9.73 -6.74
CA SER A 13 -3.32 9.52 -5.97
C SER A 13 -3.02 8.04 -5.71
N LYS A 14 -4.05 7.22 -5.48
CA LYS A 14 -3.88 5.77 -5.27
C LYS A 14 -3.51 5.08 -6.58
N VAL A 15 -4.24 5.40 -7.64
CA VAL A 15 -3.98 4.88 -8.98
C VAL A 15 -2.57 5.24 -9.44
N HIS A 16 -2.17 6.50 -9.24
CA HIS A 16 -0.83 7.00 -9.51
C HIS A 16 0.23 6.21 -8.74
N SER A 17 0.09 6.10 -7.41
CA SER A 17 1.05 5.36 -6.57
C SER A 17 1.21 3.91 -7.01
N VAL A 18 0.12 3.19 -7.26
CA VAL A 18 0.17 1.78 -7.73
C VAL A 18 0.88 1.68 -9.08
N LEU A 19 0.49 2.50 -10.06
CA LEU A 19 1.09 2.46 -11.40
C LEU A 19 2.58 2.82 -11.37
N THR A 20 2.97 3.86 -10.63
CA THR A 20 4.38 4.24 -10.49
C THR A 20 5.21 3.16 -9.81
N SER A 21 4.68 2.47 -8.80
CA SER A 21 5.36 1.34 -8.14
C SER A 21 5.59 0.15 -9.07
N GLN A 22 4.73 0.00 -10.08
CA GLN A 22 4.80 -1.05 -11.10
C GLN A 22 5.67 -0.66 -12.32
N GLY A 23 6.36 0.49 -12.23
CA GLY A 23 7.27 1.01 -13.23
C GLY A 23 6.62 1.82 -14.35
N PHE A 24 5.33 2.16 -14.22
CA PHE A 24 4.67 3.04 -15.19
C PHE A 24 5.07 4.49 -14.97
N GLN A 25 5.24 5.21 -16.06
CA GLN A 25 5.52 6.64 -16.08
C GLN A 25 4.28 7.40 -16.54
N LEU A 26 3.95 8.48 -15.85
CA LEU A 26 2.87 9.37 -16.26
C LEU A 26 3.36 10.24 -17.42
N ILE A 27 2.67 10.14 -18.55
CA ILE A 27 2.88 10.97 -19.73
C ILE A 27 1.63 11.85 -19.88
N SER A 28 1.81 13.16 -19.77
CA SER A 28 0.79 14.15 -20.06
C SER A 28 1.08 14.79 -21.42
N ASN A 29 0.16 14.61 -22.36
CA ASN A 29 0.13 15.38 -23.60
C ASN A 29 -1.01 16.42 -23.51
N ASP A 30 -0.99 17.45 -24.36
CA ASP A 30 -1.95 18.58 -24.33
C ASP A 30 -3.44 18.17 -24.28
N HIS A 31 -3.77 16.95 -24.73
CA HIS A 31 -5.14 16.43 -24.78
C HIS A 31 -5.39 15.16 -23.97
N SER A 32 -4.37 14.55 -23.33
CA SER A 32 -4.56 13.28 -22.63
C SER A 32 -3.48 12.98 -21.59
N LEU A 33 -3.90 12.46 -20.44
CA LEU A 33 -3.02 11.80 -19.47
C LEU A 33 -3.01 10.30 -19.72
N LYS A 34 -1.82 9.70 -19.77
CA LYS A 34 -1.65 8.25 -19.93
C LYS A 34 -0.47 7.75 -19.11
N TYR A 35 -0.57 6.54 -18.58
CA TYR A 35 0.56 5.84 -17.99
C TYR A 35 1.18 4.92 -19.02
N SER A 36 2.50 4.92 -19.14
CA SER A 36 3.22 4.07 -20.10
C SER A 36 4.32 3.29 -19.41
N VAL A 37 4.50 2.03 -19.80
CA VAL A 37 5.62 1.19 -19.39
C VAL A 37 6.18 0.43 -20.59
N LYS A 38 7.51 0.30 -20.62
CA LYS A 38 8.21 -0.51 -21.62
C LYS A 38 8.38 -1.93 -21.09
N LEU A 39 7.89 -2.91 -21.83
CA LEU A 39 8.05 -4.33 -21.59
C LEU A 39 9.14 -4.83 -22.54
N LYS A 40 10.28 -5.23 -21.99
CA LYS A 40 11.36 -5.84 -22.77
C LYS A 40 11.17 -7.36 -22.76
N ASP A 41 11.03 -7.97 -23.93
CA ASP A 41 11.11 -9.42 -24.05
C ASP A 41 12.57 -9.84 -24.14
N SER A 42 13.03 -10.61 -23.16
CA SER A 42 14.41 -11.11 -23.11
C SER A 42 14.72 -12.09 -24.24
N SER A 43 13.70 -12.80 -24.77
CA SER A 43 13.88 -13.83 -25.79
C SER A 43 14.12 -13.23 -27.17
N THR A 44 13.31 -12.24 -27.56
CA THR A 44 13.40 -11.58 -28.87
C THR A 44 14.16 -10.25 -28.84
N GLN A 45 14.58 -9.79 -27.65
CA GLN A 45 15.12 -8.45 -27.40
C GLN A 45 14.21 -7.30 -27.86
N SER A 46 12.94 -7.60 -28.17
CA SER A 46 11.97 -6.61 -28.64
C SER A 46 11.40 -5.81 -27.48
N ILE A 47 11.09 -4.54 -27.74
CA ILE A 47 10.50 -3.64 -26.75
C ILE A 47 9.04 -3.42 -27.14
N TYR A 48 8.15 -3.69 -26.20
CA TYR A 48 6.72 -3.44 -26.32
C TYR A 48 6.34 -2.31 -25.37
N GLN A 49 5.36 -1.51 -25.75
CA GLN A 49 4.89 -0.38 -24.96
C GLN A 49 3.44 -0.62 -24.54
N LEU A 50 3.22 -0.70 -23.23
CA LEU A 50 1.89 -0.82 -22.64
C LEU A 50 1.46 0.55 -22.13
N GLU A 51 0.37 1.08 -22.69
CA GLU A 51 -0.21 2.36 -22.31
C GLU A 51 -1.58 2.19 -21.67
N ILE A 52 -1.85 2.95 -20.61
CA ILE A 52 -3.14 2.99 -19.92
C ILE A 52 -3.62 4.45 -19.92
N PRO A 53 -4.62 4.81 -20.74
CA PRO A 53 -5.20 6.14 -20.75
C PRO A 53 -5.87 6.45 -19.40
N VAL A 54 -5.80 7.71 -18.96
CA VAL A 54 -6.43 8.16 -17.71
C VAL A 54 -7.25 9.40 -17.98
N ASN A 55 -8.54 9.29 -17.72
CA ASN A 55 -9.47 10.39 -17.84
C ASN A 55 -9.84 10.88 -16.43
N PRO A 56 -9.46 12.10 -16.04
CA PRO A 56 -10.01 12.71 -14.83
C PRO A 56 -11.52 12.87 -15.01
N ILE A 57 -12.29 12.56 -13.97
CA ILE A 57 -13.77 12.56 -14.06
C ILE A 57 -14.28 14.02 -14.16
N LYS A 58 -13.58 14.96 -13.53
CA LYS A 58 -13.72 16.43 -13.67
C LYS A 58 -12.37 17.11 -13.42
N GLU A 59 -12.15 18.31 -13.96
CA GLU A 59 -11.03 19.17 -13.55
C GLU A 59 -11.04 19.36 -12.03
N GLY A 60 -9.89 19.16 -11.39
CA GLY A 60 -9.76 19.21 -9.93
C GLY A 60 -10.38 18.06 -9.16
N SER A 61 -10.99 17.06 -9.82
CA SER A 61 -11.49 15.88 -9.12
C SER A 61 -10.34 14.99 -8.68
N THR A 62 -10.40 14.52 -7.43
CA THR A 62 -9.47 13.53 -6.89
C THR A 62 -9.73 12.12 -7.42
N GLN A 63 -10.69 11.94 -8.34
CA GLN A 63 -11.08 10.65 -8.90
C GLN A 63 -10.67 10.54 -10.37
N ALA A 64 -10.08 9.41 -10.70
CA ALA A 64 -9.63 9.07 -12.04
C ALA A 64 -10.32 7.81 -12.53
N LYS A 65 -10.64 7.81 -13.83
CA LYS A 65 -11.07 6.63 -14.55
C LYS A 65 -9.97 6.22 -15.50
N LEU A 66 -9.44 5.03 -15.29
CA LEU A 66 -8.53 4.40 -16.23
C LEU A 66 -9.33 3.88 -17.44
N GLY A 67 -8.81 4.12 -18.63
CA GLY A 67 -9.37 3.67 -19.90
C GLY A 67 -8.90 2.27 -20.29
N SER A 68 -9.22 1.88 -21.52
CA SER A 68 -8.76 0.60 -22.07
C SER A 68 -7.26 0.64 -22.32
N PRO A 69 -6.49 -0.33 -21.80
CA PRO A 69 -5.07 -0.41 -22.04
C PRO A 69 -4.78 -0.76 -23.50
N ASN A 70 -3.69 -0.20 -24.05
CA ASN A 70 -3.22 -0.46 -25.40
C ASN A 70 -1.80 -1.02 -25.34
N LEU A 71 -1.54 -2.08 -26.10
CA LEU A 71 -0.22 -2.69 -26.22
C LEU A 71 0.31 -2.46 -27.63
N TYR A 72 1.45 -1.78 -27.72
CA TYR A 72 2.14 -1.46 -28.97
C TYR A 72 3.45 -2.24 -29.07
N GLY A 73 3.86 -2.56 -30.30
CA GLY A 73 5.15 -3.15 -30.61
C GLY A 73 5.49 -2.95 -32.08
N ASP A 74 6.79 -2.99 -32.41
CA ASP A 74 7.29 -2.79 -33.78
C ASP A 74 6.87 -3.90 -34.75
N LYS A 75 6.50 -5.08 -34.22
CA LYS A 75 6.10 -6.26 -34.97
C LYS A 75 4.82 -6.85 -34.38
N ARG A 76 4.30 -7.89 -35.03
CA ARG A 76 3.22 -8.72 -34.47
C ARG A 76 3.61 -9.17 -33.06
N ILE A 77 2.79 -8.77 -32.09
CA ILE A 77 3.03 -9.07 -30.67
C ILE A 77 2.87 -10.58 -30.46
N PRO A 78 3.91 -11.28 -29.95
CA PRO A 78 3.81 -12.69 -29.61
C PRO A 78 2.76 -12.94 -28.53
N GLU A 79 2.10 -14.09 -28.59
CA GLU A 79 1.10 -14.49 -27.59
C GLU A 79 1.63 -14.48 -26.15
N PRO A 80 2.85 -14.98 -25.84
CA PRO A 80 3.40 -14.91 -24.48
C PRO A 80 3.52 -13.48 -23.95
N VAL A 81 3.83 -12.51 -24.82
CA VAL A 81 3.93 -11.09 -24.44
C VAL A 81 2.55 -10.52 -24.12
N ARG A 82 1.54 -10.90 -24.91
CA ARG A 82 0.15 -10.50 -24.67
C ARG A 82 -0.35 -11.06 -23.33
N GLU A 83 -0.10 -12.34 -23.06
CA GLU A 83 -0.48 -12.99 -21.80
C GLU A 83 0.23 -12.37 -20.58
N ALA A 84 1.52 -12.04 -20.72
CA ALA A 84 2.26 -11.34 -19.67
C ALA A 84 1.70 -9.94 -19.42
N ALA A 85 1.34 -9.20 -20.47
CA ALA A 85 0.71 -7.89 -20.35
C ALA A 85 -0.68 -7.99 -19.69
N GLU A 86 -1.51 -8.95 -20.10
CA GLU A 86 -2.81 -9.22 -19.49
C GLU A 86 -2.67 -9.57 -18.01
N SER A 87 -1.75 -10.48 -17.66
CA SER A 87 -1.48 -10.88 -16.27
C SER A 87 -1.07 -9.69 -15.41
N LYS A 88 -0.18 -8.82 -15.92
CA LYS A 88 0.24 -7.60 -15.21
C LYS A 88 -0.92 -6.62 -15.02
N LEU A 89 -1.81 -6.48 -16.01
CA LEU A 89 -3.00 -5.64 -15.89
C LEU A 89 -3.99 -6.17 -14.84
N TYR A 90 -4.18 -7.49 -14.75
CA TYR A 90 -5.01 -8.11 -13.71
C TYR A 90 -4.44 -7.87 -12.32
N GLU A 91 -3.13 -8.04 -12.16
CA GLU A 91 -2.43 -7.77 -10.90
C GLU A 91 -2.64 -6.31 -10.46
N ILE A 92 -2.45 -5.36 -11.37
CA ILE A 92 -2.67 -3.92 -11.09
C ILE A 92 -4.13 -3.66 -10.71
N ALA A 93 -5.09 -4.25 -11.42
CA ALA A 93 -6.50 -4.09 -11.11
C ALA A 93 -6.84 -4.61 -9.71
N ASP A 94 -6.28 -5.76 -9.32
CA ASP A 94 -6.48 -6.35 -8.00
C ASP A 94 -5.81 -5.54 -6.89
N TYR A 95 -4.60 -5.02 -7.13
CA TYR A 95 -3.93 -4.11 -6.19
C TYR A 95 -4.71 -2.81 -5.98
N ILE A 96 -5.26 -2.22 -7.04
CA ILE A 96 -6.10 -1.03 -6.91
C ILE A 96 -7.35 -1.38 -6.07
N LYS A 97 -8.01 -2.51 -6.35
CA LYS A 97 -9.19 -2.95 -5.59
C LYS A 97 -8.88 -3.20 -4.11
N SER A 98 -7.83 -3.96 -3.78
CA SER A 98 -7.44 -4.24 -2.39
C SER A 98 -7.09 -2.96 -1.62
N LYS A 99 -6.33 -2.03 -2.22
CA LYS A 99 -6.00 -0.71 -1.61
C LYS A 99 -7.23 0.19 -1.44
N LEU A 100 -8.31 -0.02 -2.19
CA LEU A 100 -9.59 0.65 -1.97
C LEU A 100 -10.33 0.04 -0.78
N VAL A 101 -10.37 -1.29 -0.68
CA VAL A 101 -11.04 -2.01 0.41
C VAL A 101 -10.39 -1.76 1.78
N ILE A 102 -9.06 -1.65 1.85
CA ILE A 102 -8.36 -1.40 3.11
C ILE A 102 -8.84 -0.10 3.78
N LYS A 103 -9.18 0.95 3.02
CA LYS A 103 -9.67 2.21 3.63
C LYS A 103 -11.08 2.07 4.23
N ASN A 104 -11.88 1.10 3.79
CA ASN A 104 -13.19 0.83 4.38
C ASN A 104 -13.11 -0.11 5.59
N ARG A 105 -11.96 -0.74 5.85
CA ARG A 105 -11.70 -1.50 7.09
C ARG A 105 -10.88 -0.72 8.11
N SER A 106 -10.21 0.36 7.71
CA SER A 106 -9.44 1.22 8.62
C SER A 106 -10.26 2.33 9.30
N ALA A 107 -11.59 2.34 9.19
CA ALA A 107 -12.45 3.11 10.09
C ALA A 107 -12.93 2.28 11.29
N ASP A 108 -12.90 0.95 11.19
CA ASP A 108 -13.44 0.06 12.23
C ASP A 108 -12.37 -0.79 12.94
N GLN A 109 -11.09 -0.69 12.58
CA GLN A 109 -9.99 -1.30 13.35
C GLN A 109 -8.79 -0.35 13.45
N ALA A 110 -9.01 0.74 14.19
CA ALA A 110 -7.98 1.44 14.94
C ALA A 110 -8.32 1.35 16.43
N GLU A 111 -8.58 0.14 16.91
CA GLU A 111 -8.58 -0.19 18.34
C GLU A 111 -7.46 -1.20 18.59
N GLU A 112 -6.22 -0.72 18.52
CA GLU A 112 -5.19 -1.28 19.39
C GLU A 112 -4.32 -0.16 19.96
N LYS A 113 -4.53 0.07 21.26
CA LYS A 113 -3.63 0.68 22.24
C LYS A 113 -3.38 2.18 22.12
N ASN A 114 -4.45 2.96 22.30
CA ASN A 114 -4.35 4.15 23.14
C ASN A 114 -5.72 4.49 23.76
N THR A 115 -6.27 3.54 24.53
CA THR A 115 -7.48 3.77 25.33
C THR A 115 -7.09 4.58 26.56
N MET A 116 -7.20 5.91 26.46
CA MET A 116 -7.38 6.72 27.66
C MET A 116 -8.65 6.22 28.35
N VAL A 117 -8.47 5.68 29.56
CA VAL A 117 -9.53 5.16 30.44
C VAL A 117 -10.65 6.19 30.52
N ARG A 118 -11.86 5.80 30.09
CA ARG A 118 -13.05 6.68 30.07
C ARG A 118 -14.17 6.24 31.02
N ASN A 119 -14.01 5.13 31.74
CA ASN A 119 -15.03 4.58 32.64
C ASN A 119 -14.55 4.44 34.08
N GLU A 120 -15.41 4.82 35.03
CA GLU A 120 -15.16 4.69 36.47
C GLU A 120 -15.05 3.22 36.93
N ALA A 121 -15.66 2.28 36.20
CA ALA A 121 -15.57 0.85 36.48
C ALA A 121 -14.13 0.32 36.30
N ASP A 122 -13.43 0.78 35.26
CA ASP A 122 -12.07 0.35 34.93
C ASP A 122 -11.04 0.97 35.89
N MET A 123 -11.29 2.17 36.44
CA MET A 123 -10.46 2.75 37.51
C MET A 123 -10.47 1.90 38.78
N LYS A 124 -11.62 1.27 39.10
CA LYS A 124 -11.76 0.46 40.31
C LYS A 124 -11.00 -0.87 40.22
N GLU A 125 -10.87 -1.41 39.01
CA GLU A 125 -10.09 -2.61 38.74
C GLU A 125 -8.58 -2.32 38.76
N LEU A 126 -8.15 -1.18 38.20
CA LEU A 126 -6.76 -0.73 38.29
C LEU A 126 -6.30 -0.48 39.73
N GLY A 127 -7.15 0.14 40.57
CA GLY A 127 -6.83 0.36 41.99
C GLY A 127 -6.59 -0.96 42.74
N LYS A 128 -7.31 -2.01 42.38
CA LYS A 128 -7.18 -3.34 43.00
C LYS A 128 -5.90 -4.07 42.53
N VAL A 129 -5.49 -3.89 41.28
CA VAL A 129 -4.23 -4.44 40.75
C VAL A 129 -3.02 -3.72 41.36
N MET A 130 -3.10 -2.41 41.57
CA MET A 130 -2.03 -1.64 42.22
C MET A 130 -1.87 -1.98 43.71
N GLU A 131 -2.96 -2.37 44.40
CA GLU A 131 -2.89 -2.82 45.80
C GLU A 131 -2.13 -4.16 45.95
N SER A 132 -2.12 -4.98 44.90
CA SER A 132 -1.38 -6.25 44.86
C SER A 132 0.05 -6.15 44.33
N MET A 133 0.47 -4.97 43.87
CA MET A 133 1.86 -4.73 43.43
C MET A 133 2.70 -4.27 44.62
N GLN A 134 3.70 -5.07 44.97
CA GLN A 134 4.73 -4.68 45.93
C GLN A 134 5.39 -3.37 45.47
N THR A 135 5.47 -2.41 46.39
CA THR A 135 6.08 -1.11 46.11
C THR A 135 7.61 -1.25 46.03
N GLN A 136 8.27 -0.36 45.29
CA GLN A 136 9.74 -0.35 45.14
C GLN A 136 10.49 -0.40 46.48
N ALA A 137 9.90 0.17 47.54
CA ALA A 137 10.46 0.14 48.89
C ALA A 137 10.51 -1.27 49.53
N GLU A 138 9.67 -2.21 49.08
CA GLU A 138 9.73 -3.62 49.52
C GLU A 138 10.73 -4.42 48.67
N LEU A 139 10.92 -4.10 47.39
CA LEU A 139 11.92 -4.75 46.52
C LEU A 139 13.37 -4.39 46.90
N GLU A 140 13.63 -3.16 47.37
CA GLU A 140 14.96 -2.75 47.85
C GLU A 140 15.39 -3.50 49.11
N ARG A 141 14.41 -3.97 49.91
CA ARG A 141 14.66 -4.67 51.18
C ARG A 141 15.04 -6.14 50.99
N ASP A 142 14.62 -6.75 49.88
CA ASP A 142 14.87 -8.15 49.55
C ASP A 142 16.16 -8.37 48.74
N GLY A 143 16.95 -7.30 48.50
CA GLY A 143 18.31 -7.40 47.95
C GLY A 143 18.40 -7.93 46.50
N MET A 144 17.33 -7.82 45.71
CA MET A 144 17.25 -8.39 44.36
C MET A 144 17.59 -7.41 43.21
N LEU A 145 18.05 -6.19 43.49
CA LEU A 145 18.62 -5.32 42.46
C LEU A 145 20.13 -5.57 42.32
N THR A 146 20.52 -6.37 41.34
CA THR A 146 21.88 -6.26 40.78
C THR A 146 21.88 -5.18 39.71
N ASP A 147 22.62 -4.11 39.96
CA ASP A 147 22.85 -3.00 39.03
C ASP A 147 23.39 -3.50 37.67
N PRO A 148 22.78 -3.10 36.54
CA PRO A 148 23.19 -3.55 35.23
C PRO A 148 24.05 -2.51 34.50
N GLU A 149 25.16 -2.03 35.07
CA GLU A 149 26.31 -1.46 34.33
C GLU A 149 27.54 -1.54 35.27
N GLN A 150 28.71 -2.06 34.92
CA GLN A 150 29.62 -1.50 33.92
C GLN A 150 30.68 -2.58 33.57
N TYR A 151 30.59 -3.18 32.39
CA TYR A 151 31.75 -3.83 31.75
C TYR A 151 32.39 -2.82 30.79
N GLU A 152 33.68 -2.57 31.05
CA GLU A 152 34.72 -1.99 30.19
C GLU A 152 34.73 -0.48 29.89
N SER A 153 35.75 0.20 30.43
CA SER A 153 36.80 0.78 29.57
C SER A 153 38.14 0.91 30.30
N LYS A 154 39.18 0.43 29.62
CA LYS A 154 40.60 0.35 29.98
C LYS A 154 41.23 1.73 30.24
N VAL A 155 42.18 1.83 31.18
CA VAL A 155 43.63 2.08 30.95
C VAL A 155 44.42 1.47 32.11
#